data_AF-A0A8T0S5N0-F1
#
_entry.id   AF-A0A8T0S5N0-F1
#
_cell.length_a   1.000
_cell.length_b   1.000
_cell.length_c   1.000
_cell.angle_alpha   90.00
_cell.angle_beta   90.00
_cell.angle_gamma   90.00
#
_symmetry.space_group_name_H-M   'P 1'
#
loop_
_entity.id
_entity.type
_entity.pdbx_description
1 polymer ?
#
loop_
_entity_poly.entity_id
_entity_poly.type
_entity_poly.pdbx_seq_one_letter_code
_entity_poly.pdbx_strand_id
1 'polypeptide(L)'
;MKPQVLLVAVAVLAALPLAESKGHGIGEGAEAATASAWPCCNTCGSCTRSLPPRCVCADEAPGGCHPACRNCVKSTAGGSDVFRCADRITNFCKRSCKPAA
;
A
#
# COMPACT_ATOMS: atom_id res chain seq x y z
N MET A 1 -10.92 21.41 53.34
CA MET A 1 -9.74 20.82 52.66
C MET A 1 -10.21 19.52 52.02
N LYS A 2 -10.27 19.44 50.68
CA LYS A 2 -10.82 18.29 49.95
C LYS A 2 -9.68 17.34 49.55
N PRO A 3 -9.67 16.07 49.97
CA PRO A 3 -8.69 15.13 49.46
C PRO A 3 -9.17 14.60 48.10
N GLN A 4 -8.34 14.83 47.07
CA GLN A 4 -8.43 14.15 45.79
C GLN A 4 -7.76 12.80 45.94
N VAL A 5 -8.53 11.72 46.03
CA VAL A 5 -8.00 10.35 46.04
C VAL A 5 -8.00 9.81 44.62
N LEU A 6 -6.78 9.75 44.09
CA LEU A 6 -6.34 9.02 42.92
C LEU A 6 -6.67 7.52 43.03
N LEU A 7 -6.86 6.86 41.87
CA LEU A 7 -6.69 5.42 41.58
C LEU A 7 -7.96 4.74 41.05
N VAL A 8 -8.04 4.57 39.73
CA VAL A 8 -8.70 3.39 39.15
C VAL A 8 -7.71 2.73 38.21
N ALA A 9 -7.37 1.50 38.58
CA ALA A 9 -6.34 0.65 38.00
C ALA A 9 -6.70 0.19 36.59
N VAL A 10 -5.68 0.14 35.74
CA VAL A 10 -5.72 -0.45 34.40
C VAL A 10 -5.74 -1.97 34.54
N ALA A 11 -6.85 -2.60 34.18
CA ALA A 11 -6.92 -4.05 34.04
C ALA A 11 -6.66 -4.43 32.58
N VAL A 12 -5.43 -4.86 32.30
CA VAL A 12 -5.05 -5.47 31.00
C VAL A 12 -5.58 -6.90 30.99
N LEU A 13 -6.72 -7.12 30.33
CA LEU A 13 -7.19 -8.46 30.01
C LEU A 13 -6.47 -8.96 28.75
N ALA A 14 -5.42 -9.73 28.98
CA ALA A 14 -4.79 -10.56 27.96
C ALA A 14 -5.71 -11.74 27.62
N ALA A 15 -6.13 -11.85 26.37
CA ALA A 15 -6.66 -13.07 25.79
C ALA A 15 -6.04 -13.25 24.40
N LEU A 16 -4.99 -14.07 24.33
CA LEU A 16 -4.37 -14.54 23.08
C LEU A 16 -5.02 -15.88 22.71
N PRO A 17 -5.82 -15.97 21.64
CA PRO A 17 -5.99 -17.24 20.96
C PRO A 17 -4.77 -17.53 20.07
N LEU A 18 -4.02 -18.57 20.45
CA LEU A 18 -3.05 -19.24 19.60
C LEU A 18 -3.78 -19.95 18.44
N ALA A 19 -3.28 -19.66 17.24
CA ALA A 19 -3.17 -20.53 16.06
C ALA A 19 -4.40 -21.33 15.58
N GLU A 20 -4.87 -20.98 14.39
CA GLU A 20 -5.24 -21.94 13.36
C GLU A 20 -4.69 -21.39 12.03
N SER A 21 -3.53 -21.90 11.60
CA SER A 21 -3.02 -21.66 10.25
C SER A 21 -3.86 -22.49 9.29
N LYS A 22 -5.05 -21.98 8.96
CA LYS A 22 -5.86 -22.54 7.88
C LYS A 22 -5.34 -21.92 6.58
N GLY A 23 -4.51 -22.66 5.87
CA GLY A 23 -4.24 -22.39 4.46
C GLY A 23 -5.57 -22.25 3.72
N HIS A 24 -5.86 -21.05 3.24
CA HIS A 24 -6.83 -20.71 2.21
C HIS A 24 -6.06 -19.77 1.29
N GLY A 25 -5.77 -20.11 0.04
CA GLY A 25 -6.74 -20.64 -0.90
C GLY A 25 -7.69 -19.49 -1.25
N ILE A 26 -7.39 -18.82 -2.36
CA ILE A 26 -8.31 -18.07 -3.23
C ILE A 26 -9.33 -17.14 -2.54
N GLY A 27 -9.03 -15.83 -2.63
CA GLY A 27 -10.00 -14.81 -3.02
C GLY A 27 -10.59 -13.99 -1.89
N GLU A 28 -10.06 -12.78 -1.71
CA GLU A 28 -10.74 -11.67 -1.04
C GLU A 28 -10.11 -10.40 -1.60
N GLY A 29 -10.81 -9.34 -1.96
CA GLY A 29 -12.15 -8.91 -1.62
C GLY A 29 -12.10 -7.41 -1.90
N ALA A 30 -13.16 -6.89 -2.50
CA ALA A 30 -13.29 -5.49 -2.83
C ALA A 30 -13.22 -4.62 -1.56
N GLU A 31 -12.01 -4.19 -1.19
CA GLU A 31 -11.83 -3.02 -0.35
C GLU A 31 -12.21 -1.80 -1.19
N ALA A 32 -13.42 -1.34 -0.89
CA ALA A 32 -14.10 -0.12 -1.28
C ALA A 32 -13.28 0.87 -2.13
N ALA A 33 -13.87 1.25 -3.26
CA ALA A 33 -13.43 2.30 -4.18
C ALA A 33 -13.43 3.70 -3.53
N THR A 34 -12.57 3.91 -2.55
CA THR A 34 -12.29 5.20 -1.93
C THR A 34 -10.88 5.61 -2.37
N ALA A 35 -10.80 6.69 -3.17
CA ALA A 35 -9.57 7.34 -3.63
C ALA A 35 -8.36 6.40 -3.79
N SER A 36 -8.32 5.61 -4.87
CA SER A 36 -7.30 4.61 -5.26
C SER A 36 -6.18 4.48 -4.23
N ALA A 37 -6.45 3.77 -3.13
CA ALA A 37 -5.54 3.72 -2.00
C ALA A 37 -4.15 3.26 -2.48
N TRP A 38 -3.17 4.17 -2.36
CA TRP A 38 -1.79 3.90 -2.75
C TRP A 38 -1.23 2.78 -1.87
N PRO A 39 -0.47 1.82 -2.41
CA PRO A 39 0.02 1.74 -3.79
C PRO A 39 -0.98 1.09 -4.77
N CYS A 40 -1.12 1.66 -5.97
CA CYS A 40 -1.80 1.04 -7.12
C CYS A 40 -0.89 1.14 -8.36
N CYS A 41 -1.01 0.19 -9.29
CA CYS A 41 -0.24 0.16 -10.53
C CYS A 41 -0.98 -0.62 -11.63
N ASN A 42 -1.16 -0.02 -12.81
CA ASN A 42 -1.74 -0.68 -13.98
C ASN A 42 -0.67 -1.45 -14.77
N THR A 43 0.51 -0.85 -14.95
CA THR A 43 1.60 -1.42 -15.75
C THR A 43 2.73 -1.85 -14.84
N CYS A 44 2.81 -3.16 -14.57
CA CYS A 44 3.87 -3.67 -13.71
C CYS A 44 5.22 -3.68 -14.41
N GLY A 45 6.26 -3.17 -13.74
CA GLY A 45 7.63 -3.28 -14.19
C GLY A 45 8.32 -4.54 -13.62
N SER A 46 9.62 -4.43 -13.38
CA SER A 46 10.41 -5.52 -12.79
C SER A 46 10.08 -5.75 -11.31
N CYS A 47 9.90 -7.01 -10.92
CA CYS A 47 9.73 -7.44 -9.54
C CYS A 47 10.97 -8.20 -9.02
N THR A 48 11.20 -8.18 -7.71
CA THR A 48 12.12 -9.12 -7.06
C THR A 48 11.50 -10.51 -7.01
N ARG A 49 12.33 -11.56 -6.91
CA ARG A 49 11.89 -12.95 -6.70
C ARG A 49 11.64 -13.32 -5.23
N SER A 50 11.59 -12.34 -4.34
CA SER A 50 11.29 -12.52 -2.92
C SER A 50 9.79 -12.75 -2.69
N LEU A 51 9.43 -13.31 -1.54
CA LEU A 51 8.05 -13.43 -1.06
C LEU A 51 7.91 -12.62 0.25
N PRO A 52 7.18 -11.48 0.26
CA PRO A 52 6.45 -10.89 -0.86
C PRO A 52 7.37 -10.22 -1.90
N PRO A 53 6.93 -10.11 -3.17
CA PRO A 53 7.69 -9.46 -4.22
C PRO A 53 7.67 -7.94 -4.05
N ARG A 54 8.80 -7.31 -4.37
CA ARG A 54 8.94 -5.85 -4.44
C ARG A 54 9.06 -5.44 -5.89
N CYS A 55 8.09 -4.69 -6.38
CA CYS A 55 7.94 -4.34 -7.79
C CYS A 55 8.11 -2.84 -7.99
N VAL A 56 8.63 -2.46 -9.15
CA VAL A 56 8.51 -1.08 -9.68
C VAL A 56 7.24 -0.96 -10.52
N CYS A 57 6.63 0.21 -10.50
CA CYS A 57 5.51 0.53 -11.39
C CYS A 57 6.02 1.26 -12.63
N ALA A 58 5.53 0.85 -13.79
CA ALA A 58 5.86 1.44 -15.08
C ALA A 58 4.84 2.52 -15.51
N ASP A 59 3.82 2.80 -14.70
CA ASP A 59 2.84 3.82 -15.01
C ASP A 59 3.47 5.21 -15.09
N GLU A 60 3.06 5.93 -16.12
CA GLU A 60 3.49 7.29 -16.43
C GLU A 60 2.34 8.24 -16.14
N ALA A 61 2.60 9.27 -15.34
CA ALA A 61 1.63 10.30 -14.98
C ALA A 61 2.16 11.68 -15.42
N PRO A 62 1.37 12.49 -16.12
CA PRO A 62 1.80 13.85 -16.52
C PRO A 62 1.83 14.82 -15.32
N GLY A 63 1.14 14.51 -14.23
CA GLY A 63 0.97 15.39 -13.06
C GLY A 63 1.99 15.22 -11.93
N GLY A 64 3.04 14.41 -12.12
CA GLY A 64 3.98 14.05 -11.06
C GLY A 64 3.70 12.70 -10.41
N CYS A 65 4.56 12.30 -9.48
CA CYS A 65 4.39 11.07 -8.71
C CYS A 65 3.58 11.28 -7.43
N HIS A 66 3.01 10.20 -6.89
CA HIS A 66 2.39 10.22 -5.57
C HIS A 66 3.38 10.64 -4.48
N PRO A 67 2.98 11.42 -3.44
CA PRO A 67 3.89 11.93 -2.42
C PRO A 67 4.60 10.85 -1.59
N ALA A 68 4.04 9.64 -1.54
CA ALA A 68 4.69 8.49 -0.90
C ALA A 68 5.80 7.85 -1.75
N CYS A 69 5.91 8.20 -3.04
CA CYS A 69 7.02 7.78 -3.89
C CYS A 69 8.25 8.64 -3.59
N ARG A 70 9.34 8.00 -3.18
CA ARG A 70 10.60 8.67 -2.84
C ARG A 70 11.41 9.00 -4.08
N ASN A 71 11.40 8.11 -5.07
CA ASN A 71 12.20 8.25 -6.28
C ASN A 71 11.28 8.51 -7.49
N CYS A 72 10.89 9.78 -7.66
CA CYS A 72 10.12 10.22 -8.81
C CYS A 72 11.04 10.58 -9.98
N VAL A 73 10.93 9.84 -11.08
CA VAL A 73 11.73 10.07 -12.28
C VAL A 73 10.90 10.84 -13.30
N LYS A 74 11.41 11.99 -13.72
CA LYS A 74 10.88 12.77 -14.84
C LYS A 74 11.53 12.32 -16.14
N SER A 75 10.73 12.08 -17.16
CA SER A 75 11.18 11.83 -18.53
C SER A 75 10.42 12.76 -19.48
N THR A 76 11.03 13.14 -20.60
CA THR A 76 10.35 13.93 -21.62
C THR A 76 10.13 13.06 -22.84
N ALA A 77 8.87 12.78 -23.15
CA ALA A 77 8.46 11.93 -24.27
C ALA A 77 7.56 12.75 -25.21
N GLY A 78 7.96 12.87 -26.48
CA GLY A 78 7.17 13.60 -27.49
C GLY A 78 6.93 15.08 -27.17
N GLY A 79 7.83 15.73 -26.42
CA GLY A 79 7.69 17.13 -25.99
C GLY A 79 6.86 17.34 -24.72
N SER A 80 6.34 16.26 -24.12
CA SER A 80 5.59 16.31 -22.86
C SER A 80 6.40 15.69 -21.72
N ASP A 81 6.30 16.29 -20.54
CA ASP A 81 6.90 15.76 -19.33
C ASP A 81 6.00 14.66 -18.73
N VAL A 82 6.59 13.49 -18.50
CA VAL A 82 5.96 12.35 -17.85
C VAL A 82 6.76 11.96 -16.61
N PHE A 83 6.05 11.55 -15.57
CA PHE A 83 6.64 11.19 -14.29
C PHE A 83 6.30 9.75 -13.96
N ARG A 84 7.31 9.01 -13.48
CA ARG A 84 7.18 7.62 -13.08
C ARG A 84 7.81 7.39 -11.72
N CYS A 85 7.14 6.59 -10.89
CA CYS A 85 7.71 6.16 -9.61
C CYS A 85 8.70 5.00 -9.82
N ALA A 86 9.97 5.22 -9.47
CA ALA A 86 11.03 4.20 -9.57
C ALA A 86 11.26 3.43 -8.26
N ASP A 87 10.41 3.62 -7.25
CA ASP A 87 10.49 2.88 -5.99
C ASP A 87 10.08 1.41 -6.16
N ARG A 88 10.83 0.52 -5.51
CA ARG A 88 10.42 -0.88 -5.33
C ARG A 88 9.52 -1.02 -4.11
N ILE A 89 8.22 -1.04 -4.36
CA ILE A 89 7.18 -1.16 -3.34
C ILE A 89 6.71 -2.62 -3.27
N THR A 90 6.53 -3.12 -2.05
CA THR A 90 6.01 -4.48 -1.81
C THR A 90 4.58 -4.60 -2.34
N ASN A 91 4.30 -5.64 -3.12
CA ASN A 91 2.97 -5.89 -3.71
C ASN A 91 2.42 -4.74 -4.58
N PHE A 92 3.26 -3.87 -5.14
CA PHE A 92 2.82 -2.69 -5.92
C PHE A 92 1.85 -3.05 -7.06
N CYS A 93 2.09 -4.18 -7.72
CA CYS A 93 1.30 -4.62 -8.87
C CYS A 93 0.08 -5.49 -8.50
N LYS A 94 -0.27 -5.62 -7.22
CA LYS A 94 -1.45 -6.40 -6.82
C LYS A 94 -2.78 -5.66 -7.08
N ARG A 95 -2.75 -4.34 -7.19
CA ARG A 95 -3.94 -3.47 -7.32
C ARG A 95 -3.82 -2.59 -8.55
N SER A 96 -4.84 -2.57 -9.41
CA SER A 96 -4.93 -1.61 -10.51
C SER A 96 -5.36 -0.23 -10.02
N CYS A 97 -4.87 0.83 -10.66
CA CYS A 97 -5.36 2.19 -10.39
C CYS A 97 -6.69 2.48 -11.10
N LYS A 98 -7.00 1.75 -12.17
CA LYS A 98 -8.31 1.81 -12.82
C LYS A 98 -9.36 1.01 -12.04
N PRO A 99 -10.58 1.56 -11.85
CA PRO A 99 -11.69 0.78 -11.32
C PRO A 99 -12.04 -0.37 -12.26
N ALA A 100 -12.51 -1.49 -11.71
CA ALA A 100 -13.09 -2.57 -12.49
C ALA A 100 -14.36 -2.07 -13.19
N ALA A 101 -14.52 -2.42 -14.47
CA ALA A 101 -15.66 -2.02 -15.31
C ALA A 101 -16.93 -2.82 -14.96
#